data_AF-A0A839VIC2-F1
#
_entry.id   AF-A0A839VIC2-F1
#
_cell.length_a   1.000
_cell.length_b   1.000
_cell.length_c   1.000
_cell.angle_alpha   90.00
_cell.angle_beta   90.00
_cell.angle_gamma   90.00
#
_symmetry.space_group_name_H-M   'P 1'
#
loop_
_entity.id
_entity.type
_entity.pdbx_description
1 polymer ?
#
loop_
_entity_poly.entity_id
_entity_poly.type
_entity_poly.pdbx_seq_one_letter_code
_entity_poly.pdbx_strand_id
1 'polypeptide(L)'
;MKISSNPNQLSMVSSSSSRPSTDLGKKILGAKSTTLRQSNKKLTECQLKAKARLKQSKTEWRKGGEGQKALDAGYKNNDGTPDVKAFKRRIPEKSAINAGYTYDDGTADLPAYNKYIAQQSAINAGHTHVNGTADLPAYNKYRAEKKARNAGYTNDDGTGDPRAYYRHWAEKARNANYKNDDSTDDVTACNRRIAEQKDI
;
A
#
# COMPACT_ATOMS: atom_id res chain seq x y z
N MET A 1 86.67 -14.17 62.25
CA MET A 1 85.46 -13.61 62.89
C MET A 1 84.28 -13.82 61.96
N LYS A 2 83.16 -14.34 62.50
CA LYS A 2 81.82 -14.43 61.86
C LYS A 2 81.36 -13.03 61.41
N ILE A 3 80.50 -12.86 60.40
CA ILE A 3 79.02 -12.90 60.43
C ILE A 3 78.56 -12.78 58.94
N SER A 4 77.87 -13.77 58.32
CA SER A 4 76.39 -13.92 58.16
C SER A 4 75.72 -12.68 57.54
N SER A 5 74.88 -12.69 56.49
CA SER A 5 73.68 -13.53 56.28
C SER A 5 73.18 -13.48 54.82
N ASN A 6 72.61 -14.60 54.38
CA ASN A 6 71.68 -14.84 53.25
C ASN A 6 70.32 -14.11 53.47
N PRO A 7 69.23 -14.20 52.65
CA PRO A 7 69.00 -14.78 51.30
C PRO A 7 68.07 -13.96 50.35
N ASN A 8 67.95 -14.33 49.07
CA ASN A 8 66.67 -14.60 48.38
C ASN A 8 66.79 -14.82 46.86
N GLN A 9 66.53 -16.09 46.49
CA GLN A 9 65.85 -16.64 45.30
C GLN A 9 65.32 -15.67 44.23
N LEU A 10 65.58 -15.98 42.94
CA LEU A 10 64.56 -15.90 41.87
C LEU A 10 65.01 -16.67 40.62
N SER A 11 64.13 -17.59 40.20
CA SER A 11 64.17 -18.38 38.98
C SER A 11 63.95 -17.51 37.74
N MET A 12 64.57 -17.88 36.62
CA MET A 12 64.07 -17.47 35.30
C MET A 12 63.93 -18.66 34.36
N VAL A 13 62.68 -18.78 33.92
CA VAL A 13 62.07 -19.79 33.08
C VAL A 13 62.38 -19.49 31.61
N SER A 14 62.66 -20.56 30.88
CA SER A 14 62.83 -20.63 29.44
C SER A 14 61.61 -20.11 28.67
N SER A 15 61.81 -19.10 27.83
CA SER A 15 60.79 -18.59 26.91
C SER A 15 60.78 -19.43 25.63
N SER A 16 59.79 -20.31 25.47
CA SER A 16 59.43 -20.92 24.19
C SER A 16 58.37 -20.05 23.50
N SER A 17 58.72 -19.48 22.34
CA SER A 17 57.79 -18.71 21.51
C SER A 17 56.84 -19.65 20.78
N SER A 18 55.58 -19.70 21.18
CA SER A 18 54.51 -20.36 20.43
C SER A 18 54.13 -19.52 19.21
N ARG A 19 54.33 -20.06 18.00
CA ARG A 19 53.78 -19.48 16.75
C ARG A 19 52.25 -19.61 16.74
N PRO A 20 51.48 -18.56 16.40
CA PRO A 20 50.03 -18.68 16.28
C PRO A 20 49.65 -19.44 14.99
N SER A 21 48.70 -20.35 15.14
CA SER A 21 48.16 -21.27 14.14
C SER A 21 47.61 -20.56 12.89
N THR A 22 48.11 -20.97 11.71
CA THR A 22 47.62 -20.59 10.38
C THR A 22 46.23 -21.14 10.02
N ASP A 23 45.65 -21.99 10.88
CA ASP A 23 44.38 -22.68 10.61
C ASP A 23 43.14 -21.80 10.90
N LEU A 24 43.24 -20.87 11.86
CA LEU A 24 42.15 -19.94 12.20
C LEU A 24 41.90 -18.89 11.11
N GLY A 25 42.97 -18.37 10.48
CA GLY A 25 42.86 -17.39 9.41
C GLY A 25 42.16 -17.92 8.15
N LYS A 26 42.43 -19.18 7.77
CA LYS A 26 41.76 -19.84 6.63
C LYS A 26 40.29 -20.16 6.92
N LYS A 27 39.95 -20.57 8.15
CA LYS A 27 38.55 -20.80 8.55
C LYS A 27 37.71 -19.52 8.56
N ILE A 28 38.27 -18.40 9.04
CA ILE A 28 37.57 -17.11 9.08
C ILE A 28 37.37 -16.53 7.67
N LEU A 29 38.37 -16.62 6.78
CA LEU A 29 38.25 -16.20 5.38
C LEU A 29 37.28 -17.08 4.58
N GLY A 30 37.32 -18.40 4.82
CA GLY A 30 36.39 -19.37 4.21
C GLY A 30 34.93 -19.12 4.62
N ALA A 31 34.69 -18.86 5.91
CA ALA A 31 33.36 -18.55 6.43
C ALA A 31 32.80 -17.22 5.89
N LYS A 32 33.62 -16.16 5.85
CA LYS A 32 33.20 -14.86 5.29
C LYS A 32 32.84 -14.97 3.79
N SER A 33 33.59 -15.76 3.03
CA SER A 33 33.36 -15.99 1.59
C SER A 33 32.06 -16.75 1.29
N THR A 34 31.74 -17.78 2.09
CA THR A 34 30.48 -18.53 1.96
C THR A 34 29.28 -17.70 2.40
N THR A 35 29.39 -16.90 3.46
CA THR A 35 28.31 -15.97 3.88
C THR A 35 28.03 -14.91 2.81
N LEU A 36 29.07 -14.33 2.19
CA LEU A 36 28.90 -13.34 1.12
C LEU A 36 28.22 -13.94 -0.12
N ARG A 37 28.61 -15.15 -0.53
CA ARG A 37 27.96 -15.88 -1.65
C ARG A 37 26.50 -16.21 -1.35
N GLN A 38 26.20 -16.66 -0.14
CA GLN A 38 24.82 -16.94 0.28
C GLN A 38 23.96 -15.67 0.32
N SER A 39 24.51 -14.56 0.79
CA SER A 39 23.83 -13.25 0.81
C SER A 39 23.54 -12.72 -0.60
N ASN A 40 24.51 -12.80 -1.51
CA ASN A 40 24.31 -12.38 -2.90
C ASN A 40 23.27 -13.23 -3.63
N LYS A 41 23.21 -14.54 -3.34
CA LYS A 41 22.18 -15.43 -3.88
C LYS A 41 20.78 -15.05 -3.37
N LYS A 42 20.64 -14.73 -2.08
CA LYS A 42 19.36 -14.29 -1.51
C LYS A 42 18.91 -12.93 -2.05
N LEU A 43 19.86 -12.02 -2.34
CA LEU A 43 19.57 -10.72 -2.93
C LEU A 43 19.00 -10.85 -4.36
N THR A 44 19.63 -11.68 -5.20
CA THR A 44 19.16 -11.90 -6.57
C THR A 44 17.82 -12.63 -6.60
N GLU A 45 17.61 -13.60 -5.70
CA GLU A 45 16.30 -14.25 -5.51
C GLU A 45 15.22 -13.23 -5.08
N CYS A 46 15.54 -12.30 -4.16
CA CYS A 46 14.61 -11.24 -3.77
C CYS A 46 14.25 -10.31 -4.96
N GLN A 47 15.24 -9.87 -5.73
CA GLN A 47 15.03 -9.02 -6.90
C GLN A 47 14.21 -9.72 -7.99
N LEU A 48 14.45 -11.00 -8.24
CA LEU A 48 13.68 -11.80 -9.20
C LEU A 48 12.23 -11.97 -8.74
N LYS A 49 12.01 -12.23 -7.44
CA LYS A 49 10.66 -12.35 -6.85
C LYS A 49 9.89 -11.03 -6.93
N ALA A 50 10.54 -9.90 -6.69
CA ALA A 50 9.95 -8.57 -6.84
C ALA A 50 9.58 -8.26 -8.30
N LYS A 51 10.47 -8.56 -9.26
CA LYS A 51 10.19 -8.40 -10.70
C LYS A 51 9.05 -9.30 -11.17
N ALA A 52 8.98 -10.54 -10.67
CA ALA A 52 7.90 -11.48 -10.99
C ALA A 52 6.54 -10.98 -10.45
N ARG A 53 6.49 -10.49 -9.21
CA ARG A 53 5.29 -9.87 -8.61
C ARG A 53 4.82 -8.64 -9.39
N LEU A 54 5.74 -7.78 -9.82
CA LEU A 54 5.42 -6.62 -10.66
C LEU A 54 4.82 -7.03 -12.02
N LYS A 55 5.38 -8.08 -12.63
CA LYS A 55 4.88 -8.63 -13.90
C LYS A 55 3.50 -9.27 -13.73
N GLN A 56 3.26 -9.98 -12.63
CA GLN A 56 1.97 -10.56 -12.27
C GLN A 56 0.90 -9.47 -12.07
N SER A 57 1.20 -8.42 -11.29
CA SER A 57 0.29 -7.28 -11.11
C SER A 57 -0.06 -6.65 -12.47
N LYS A 58 0.94 -6.41 -13.34
CA LYS A 58 0.74 -5.87 -14.70
C LYS A 58 -0.17 -6.75 -15.57
N THR A 59 -0.08 -8.07 -15.44
CA THR A 59 -1.00 -8.99 -16.14
C THR A 59 -2.39 -9.06 -15.50
N GLU A 60 -2.51 -8.90 -14.19
CA GLU A 60 -3.81 -8.83 -13.50
C GLU A 60 -4.58 -7.57 -13.90
N TRP A 61 -3.90 -6.43 -14.08
CA TRP A 61 -4.50 -5.22 -14.66
C TRP A 61 -5.05 -5.44 -16.08
N ARG A 62 -4.40 -6.27 -16.90
CA ARG A 62 -4.88 -6.64 -18.25
C ARG A 62 -6.07 -7.61 -18.21
N LYS A 63 -6.23 -8.37 -17.12
CA LYS A 63 -7.35 -9.30 -16.93
C LYS A 63 -8.58 -8.63 -16.29
N GLY A 64 -8.39 -7.54 -15.53
CA GLY A 64 -9.47 -6.72 -14.98
C GLY A 64 -10.08 -5.82 -16.04
N GLY A 65 -11.29 -6.13 -16.51
CA GLY A 65 -11.90 -5.53 -17.71
C GLY A 65 -11.96 -4.01 -17.78
N GLU A 66 -11.91 -3.26 -16.68
CA GLU A 66 -11.86 -1.79 -16.71
C GLU A 66 -10.49 -1.23 -17.09
N GLY A 67 -9.39 -1.87 -16.68
CA GLY A 67 -8.03 -1.45 -17.02
C GLY A 67 -7.75 -1.62 -18.52
N GLN A 68 -8.14 -2.76 -19.08
CA GLN A 68 -8.01 -3.00 -20.51
C GLN A 68 -8.88 -2.03 -21.33
N LYS A 69 -10.15 -1.80 -20.93
CA LYS A 69 -11.02 -0.81 -21.58
C LYS A 69 -10.43 0.61 -21.54
N ALA A 70 -9.76 0.98 -20.46
CA ALA A 70 -9.07 2.27 -20.37
C ALA A 70 -7.92 2.36 -21.39
N LEU A 71 -7.09 1.32 -21.48
CA LEU A 71 -6.00 1.25 -22.47
C LEU A 71 -6.52 1.29 -23.90
N ASP A 72 -7.55 0.49 -24.21
CA ASP A 72 -8.17 0.43 -25.54
C ASP A 72 -8.75 1.79 -25.96
N ALA A 73 -9.27 2.55 -25.00
CA ALA A 73 -9.76 3.91 -25.20
C ALA A 73 -8.67 4.99 -25.12
N GLY A 74 -7.39 4.61 -24.99
CA GLY A 74 -6.25 5.53 -24.99
C GLY A 74 -5.96 6.21 -23.65
N TYR A 75 -6.65 5.86 -22.58
CA TYR A 75 -6.42 6.42 -21.23
C TYR A 75 -5.28 5.68 -20.54
N LYS A 76 -4.09 6.29 -20.57
CA LYS A 76 -2.86 5.75 -19.98
C LYS A 76 -2.07 6.83 -19.24
N ASN A 77 -1.43 6.42 -18.15
CA ASN A 77 -0.45 7.22 -17.44
C ASN A 77 0.88 7.28 -18.24
N ASN A 78 1.80 8.14 -17.82
CA ASN A 78 3.12 8.30 -18.45
C ASN A 78 3.97 7.02 -18.43
N ASP A 79 3.73 6.12 -17.48
CA ASP A 79 4.40 4.82 -17.36
C ASP A 79 3.75 3.71 -18.21
N GLY A 80 2.71 4.05 -19.00
CA GLY A 80 1.97 3.13 -19.85
C GLY A 80 0.96 2.24 -19.10
N THR A 81 0.70 2.50 -17.82
CA THR A 81 -0.39 1.85 -17.07
C THR A 81 -1.74 2.49 -17.39
N PRO A 82 -2.87 1.76 -17.27
CA PRO A 82 -4.19 2.32 -17.52
C PRO A 82 -4.53 3.47 -16.57
N ASP A 83 -4.99 4.59 -17.13
CA ASP A 83 -5.66 5.65 -16.35
C ASP A 83 -7.17 5.38 -16.27
N VAL A 84 -7.54 4.46 -15.38
CA VAL A 84 -8.94 4.09 -15.15
C VAL A 84 -9.75 5.27 -14.61
N LYS A 85 -9.11 6.20 -13.89
CA LYS A 85 -9.79 7.36 -13.29
C LYS A 85 -10.22 8.33 -14.38
N ALA A 86 -9.31 8.71 -15.29
CA ALA A 86 -9.66 9.55 -16.43
C ALA A 86 -10.67 8.86 -17.36
N PHE A 87 -10.49 7.56 -17.61
CA PHE A 87 -11.46 6.78 -18.38
C PHE A 87 -12.87 6.87 -17.79
N LYS A 88 -13.03 6.72 -16.47
CA LYS A 88 -14.33 6.83 -15.79
C LYS A 88 -14.90 8.25 -15.79
N ARG A 89 -14.03 9.26 -15.76
CA ARG A 89 -14.42 10.67 -15.71
C ARG A 89 -14.95 11.20 -17.05
N ARG A 90 -14.59 10.57 -18.18
CA ARG A 90 -15.01 11.00 -19.52
C ARG A 90 -16.53 11.11 -19.71
N ILE A 91 -17.29 10.17 -19.14
CA ILE A 91 -18.74 10.12 -19.30
C ILE A 91 -19.38 11.29 -18.57
N PRO A 92 -19.15 11.49 -17.26
CA PRO A 92 -19.73 12.64 -16.57
C PRO A 92 -19.21 13.98 -17.11
N GLU A 93 -17.95 14.07 -17.58
CA GLU A 93 -17.43 15.29 -18.24
C GLU A 93 -18.23 15.62 -19.50
N LYS A 94 -18.43 14.64 -20.38
CA LYS A 94 -19.23 14.83 -21.59
C LYS A 94 -20.67 15.22 -21.26
N SER A 95 -21.28 14.57 -20.26
CA SER A 95 -22.63 14.92 -19.84
C SER A 95 -22.73 16.33 -19.25
N ALA A 96 -21.75 16.74 -18.45
CA ALA A 96 -21.70 18.09 -17.88
C ALA A 96 -21.59 19.16 -18.97
N ILE A 97 -20.66 18.99 -19.92
CA ILE A 97 -20.50 19.90 -21.07
C ILE A 97 -21.80 19.97 -21.88
N ASN A 98 -22.40 18.82 -22.21
CA ASN A 98 -23.66 18.78 -22.97
C ASN A 98 -24.82 19.47 -22.24
N ALA A 99 -24.80 19.46 -20.91
CA ALA A 99 -25.81 20.11 -20.07
C ALA A 99 -25.48 21.59 -19.77
N GLY A 100 -24.41 22.15 -20.36
CA GLY A 100 -24.01 23.55 -20.17
C GLY A 100 -23.26 23.84 -18.87
N TYR A 101 -22.81 22.81 -18.16
CA TYR A 101 -21.99 22.94 -16.96
C TYR A 101 -20.51 22.94 -17.35
N THR A 102 -20.02 24.12 -17.74
CA THR A 102 -18.63 24.35 -18.13
C THR A 102 -18.04 25.57 -17.45
N TYR A 103 -16.74 25.52 -17.15
CA TYR A 103 -15.97 26.71 -16.80
C TYR A 103 -15.70 27.56 -18.04
N ASP A 104 -15.20 28.79 -17.83
CA ASP A 104 -14.90 29.74 -18.91
C ASP A 104 -13.85 29.23 -19.92
N ASP A 105 -13.00 28.29 -19.50
CA ASP A 105 -12.01 27.62 -20.35
C ASP A 105 -12.60 26.45 -21.18
N GLY A 106 -13.91 26.21 -21.10
CA GLY A 106 -14.63 25.15 -21.80
C GLY A 106 -14.49 23.77 -21.15
N THR A 107 -13.80 23.65 -20.01
CA THR A 107 -13.73 22.38 -19.27
C THR A 107 -15.00 22.13 -18.46
N ALA A 108 -15.30 20.86 -18.18
CA ALA A 108 -16.51 20.46 -17.48
C ALA A 108 -16.54 20.94 -16.01
N ASP A 109 -17.58 21.66 -15.61
CA ASP A 109 -17.88 21.94 -14.19
C ASP A 109 -18.64 20.77 -13.57
N LEU A 110 -17.88 19.70 -13.28
CA LEU A 110 -18.42 18.51 -12.62
C LEU A 110 -19.06 18.79 -11.26
N PRO A 111 -18.51 19.65 -10.37
CA PRO A 111 -19.17 20.01 -9.12
C PRO A 111 -20.58 20.59 -9.32
N ALA A 112 -20.74 21.57 -10.21
CA ALA A 112 -22.04 22.18 -10.47
C ALA A 112 -23.01 21.19 -11.13
N TYR A 113 -22.54 20.42 -12.11
CA TYR A 113 -23.35 19.38 -12.75
C TYR A 113 -23.84 18.33 -11.74
N ASN A 114 -22.95 17.83 -10.87
CA ASN A 114 -23.31 16.85 -9.85
C ASN A 114 -24.32 17.41 -8.84
N LYS A 115 -24.18 18.69 -8.47
CA LYS A 115 -25.15 19.37 -7.58
C LYS A 115 -26.52 19.47 -8.24
N TYR A 116 -26.58 19.84 -9.52
CA TYR A 116 -27.82 19.86 -10.29
C TYR A 116 -28.49 18.48 -10.35
N ILE A 117 -27.73 17.43 -10.69
CA ILE A 117 -28.26 16.06 -10.73
C ILE A 117 -28.79 15.63 -9.36
N ALA A 118 -28.09 15.96 -8.27
CA ALA A 118 -28.55 15.66 -6.92
C ALA A 118 -29.86 16.40 -6.58
N GLN A 119 -29.97 17.68 -6.94
CA GLN A 119 -31.19 18.47 -6.73
C GLN A 119 -32.37 17.89 -7.52
N GLN A 120 -32.17 17.56 -8.79
CA GLN A 120 -33.25 16.97 -9.59
C GLN A 120 -33.66 15.59 -9.09
N SER A 121 -32.69 14.80 -8.64
CA SER A 121 -33.00 13.49 -8.06
C SER A 121 -33.80 13.61 -6.76
N ALA A 122 -33.52 14.63 -5.94
CA ALA A 122 -34.28 14.91 -4.72
C ALA A 122 -35.71 15.36 -5.05
N ILE A 123 -35.88 16.29 -5.99
CA ILE A 123 -37.19 16.76 -6.46
C ILE A 123 -38.03 15.59 -7.00
N ASN A 124 -37.45 14.80 -7.90
CA ASN A 124 -38.14 13.64 -8.51
C ASN A 124 -38.53 12.56 -7.48
N ALA A 125 -37.78 12.46 -6.38
CA ALA A 125 -38.07 11.54 -5.30
C ALA A 125 -39.05 12.13 -4.25
N GLY A 126 -39.59 13.33 -4.48
CA GLY A 126 -40.52 14.01 -3.58
C GLY A 126 -39.87 14.67 -2.37
N HIS A 127 -38.54 14.72 -2.31
CA HIS A 127 -37.81 15.39 -1.24
C HIS A 127 -37.63 16.87 -1.59
N THR A 128 -38.69 17.64 -1.32
CA THR A 128 -38.75 19.08 -1.59
C THR A 128 -39.21 19.85 -0.36
N HIS A 129 -38.70 21.07 -0.21
CA HIS A 129 -39.23 22.05 0.72
C HIS A 129 -40.56 22.61 0.20
N VAL A 130 -41.32 23.28 1.08
CA VAL A 130 -42.63 23.88 0.75
C VAL A 130 -42.54 24.88 -0.42
N ASN A 131 -41.39 25.54 -0.59
CA ASN A 131 -41.12 26.46 -1.70
C ASN A 131 -40.71 25.76 -3.02
N GLY A 132 -40.80 24.43 -3.10
CA GLY A 132 -40.46 23.63 -4.28
C GLY A 132 -38.96 23.39 -4.50
N THR A 133 -38.10 23.90 -3.62
CA THR A 133 -36.66 23.65 -3.73
C THR A 133 -36.29 22.26 -3.20
N ALA A 134 -35.23 21.67 -3.72
CA ALA A 134 -34.77 20.34 -3.31
C ALA A 134 -34.34 20.28 -1.84
N ASP A 135 -34.90 19.36 -1.07
CA ASP A 135 -34.43 19.01 0.28
C ASP A 135 -33.34 17.93 0.18
N LEU A 136 -32.11 18.39 -0.10
CA LEU A 136 -30.95 17.51 -0.21
C LEU A 136 -30.64 16.74 1.08
N PRO A 137 -30.71 17.33 2.30
CA PRO A 137 -30.55 16.58 3.54
C PRO A 137 -31.52 15.41 3.67
N ALA A 138 -32.81 15.63 3.46
CA ALA A 138 -33.83 14.58 3.54
C ALA A 138 -33.60 13.50 2.48
N TYR A 139 -33.31 13.91 1.23
CA TYR A 139 -33.00 12.98 0.14
C TYR A 139 -31.77 12.12 0.43
N ASN A 140 -30.70 12.72 0.97
CA ASN A 140 -29.47 12.01 1.31
C ASN A 140 -29.70 10.99 2.43
N LYS A 141 -30.50 11.35 3.45
CA LYS A 141 -30.93 10.42 4.50
C LYS A 141 -31.71 9.25 3.92
N TYR A 142 -32.72 9.53 3.08
CA TYR A 142 -33.49 8.51 2.37
C TYR A 142 -32.60 7.56 1.55
N ARG A 143 -31.66 8.09 0.77
CA ARG A 143 -30.72 7.27 -0.02
C ARG A 143 -29.87 6.37 0.88
N ALA A 144 -29.38 6.89 1.99
CA ALA A 144 -28.55 6.13 2.92
C ALA A 144 -29.34 4.97 3.55
N GLU A 145 -30.55 5.25 4.03
CA GLU A 145 -31.44 4.23 4.62
C GLU A 145 -31.85 3.18 3.59
N LYS A 146 -32.28 3.61 2.39
CA LYS A 146 -32.61 2.69 1.30
C LYS A 146 -31.44 1.78 0.95
N LYS A 147 -30.23 2.34 0.88
CA LYS A 147 -29.00 1.58 0.60
C LYS A 147 -28.70 0.57 1.71
N ALA A 148 -28.83 0.96 2.97
CA ALA A 148 -28.62 0.09 4.12
C ALA A 148 -29.63 -1.06 4.14
N ARG A 149 -30.92 -0.74 3.98
CA ARG A 149 -32.02 -1.73 3.91
C ARG A 149 -31.80 -2.72 2.78
N ASN A 150 -31.47 -2.25 1.57
CA ASN A 150 -31.20 -3.11 0.42
C ASN A 150 -29.99 -4.04 0.64
N ALA A 151 -29.08 -3.67 1.53
CA ALA A 151 -27.93 -4.49 1.92
C ALA A 151 -28.20 -5.37 3.16
N GLY A 152 -29.44 -5.40 3.67
CA GLY A 152 -29.85 -6.18 4.83
C GLY A 152 -29.58 -5.56 6.19
N TYR A 153 -29.13 -4.29 6.24
CA TYR A 153 -28.92 -3.56 7.49
C TYR A 153 -30.19 -2.79 7.82
N THR A 154 -31.00 -3.34 8.71
CA THR A 154 -32.27 -2.77 9.15
C THR A 154 -32.34 -2.63 10.65
N ASN A 155 -33.00 -1.56 11.11
CA ASN A 155 -33.43 -1.40 12.49
C ASN A 155 -34.69 -2.26 12.76
N ASP A 156 -35.06 -2.38 14.04
CA ASP A 156 -36.24 -3.15 14.48
C ASP A 156 -37.57 -2.62 13.91
N ASP A 157 -37.62 -1.34 13.54
CA ASP A 157 -38.77 -0.70 12.89
C ASP A 157 -38.83 -0.94 11.36
N GLY A 158 -37.90 -1.71 10.80
CA GLY A 158 -37.78 -2.00 9.36
C GLY A 158 -37.15 -0.87 8.53
N THR A 159 -36.78 0.25 9.15
CA THR A 159 -35.97 1.29 8.48
C THR A 159 -34.56 0.76 8.23
N GLY A 160 -33.88 1.31 7.22
CA GLY A 160 -32.47 0.93 7.02
C GLY A 160 -31.59 1.52 8.12
N ASP A 161 -30.52 0.82 8.51
CA ASP A 161 -29.50 1.32 9.43
C ASP A 161 -28.20 1.67 8.66
N PRO A 162 -28.05 2.93 8.20
CA PRO A 162 -26.81 3.38 7.57
C PRO A 162 -25.59 3.24 8.48
N ARG A 163 -25.76 3.35 9.79
CA ARG A 163 -24.63 3.32 10.73
C ARG A 163 -24.06 1.92 10.82
N ALA A 164 -24.89 0.90 10.96
CA ALA A 164 -24.45 -0.50 10.88
C ALA A 164 -23.81 -0.81 9.51
N TYR A 165 -24.45 -0.37 8.41
CA TYR A 165 -23.91 -0.54 7.07
C TYR A 165 -22.49 0.03 6.92
N TYR A 166 -22.27 1.29 7.30
CA TYR A 166 -20.97 1.93 7.17
C TYR A 166 -19.93 1.37 8.15
N ARG A 167 -20.33 0.98 9.37
CA ARG A 167 -19.44 0.31 10.33
C ARG A 167 -18.92 -1.01 9.78
N HIS A 168 -19.80 -1.85 9.25
CA HIS A 168 -19.41 -3.13 8.65
C HIS A 168 -18.40 -2.93 7.52
N TRP A 169 -18.62 -1.97 6.63
CA TRP A 169 -17.68 -1.70 5.53
C TRP A 169 -16.35 -1.12 6.01
N ALA A 170 -16.37 -0.26 7.03
CA ALA A 170 -15.15 0.26 7.64
C ALA A 170 -14.33 -0.86 8.30
N GLU A 171 -14.99 -1.77 9.00
CA GLU A 171 -14.35 -2.95 9.61
C GLU A 171 -13.80 -3.90 8.55
N LYS A 172 -14.58 -4.20 7.51
CA LYS A 172 -14.15 -5.02 6.38
C LYS A 172 -12.92 -4.43 5.68
N ALA A 173 -12.87 -3.11 5.51
CA ALA A 173 -11.71 -2.42 4.94
C ALA A 173 -10.48 -2.52 5.87
N ARG A 174 -10.65 -2.35 7.19
CA ARG A 174 -9.56 -2.55 8.16
C ARG A 174 -9.02 -3.98 8.14
N ASN A 175 -9.91 -4.97 8.13
CA ASN A 175 -9.52 -6.39 8.09
C ASN A 175 -8.85 -6.78 6.76
N ALA A 176 -9.23 -6.12 5.65
CA ALA A 176 -8.56 -6.29 4.37
C ALA A 176 -7.14 -5.69 4.38
N ASN A 177 -6.95 -4.53 5.02
CA ASN A 177 -5.62 -3.92 5.17
C ASN A 177 -4.71 -4.75 6.08
N TYR A 178 -5.23 -5.30 7.18
CA TYR A 178 -4.48 -6.20 8.06
C TYR A 178 -3.92 -7.44 7.31
N LYS A 179 -4.65 -7.95 6.31
CA LYS A 179 -4.19 -9.08 5.49
C LYS A 179 -3.15 -8.71 4.43
N ASN A 180 -2.93 -7.43 4.15
CA ASN A 180 -1.94 -6.96 3.18
C ASN A 180 -0.60 -6.58 3.81
N ASP A 181 -0.56 -6.39 5.14
CA ASP A 181 0.67 -6.05 5.88
C ASP A 181 1.70 -7.20 5.89
N ASP A 182 1.28 -8.45 5.70
CA ASP A 182 2.17 -9.61 5.49
C ASP A 182 2.97 -9.52 4.17
N SER A 183 2.69 -8.55 3.28
CA SER A 183 3.39 -8.38 2.00
C SER A 183 4.39 -7.22 1.97
N THR A 184 4.21 -6.21 2.83
CA THR A 184 5.12 -5.05 2.97
C THR A 184 6.39 -5.38 3.75
N ASP A 185 6.35 -6.43 4.56
CA ASP A 185 7.51 -6.95 5.27
C ASP A 185 8.57 -7.49 4.30
N ASP A 186 8.17 -8.10 3.18
CA ASP A 186 9.12 -8.67 2.21
C ASP A 186 9.96 -7.60 1.49
N VAL A 187 9.33 -6.50 1.03
CA VAL A 187 10.05 -5.43 0.28
C VAL A 187 10.79 -4.49 1.22
N THR A 188 10.19 -4.14 2.35
CA THR A 188 10.82 -3.27 3.37
C THR A 188 11.98 -3.98 4.05
N ALA A 189 11.86 -5.28 4.37
CA ALA A 189 12.99 -6.07 4.88
C ALA A 189 14.08 -6.27 3.82
N CYS A 190 13.71 -6.39 2.53
CA CYS A 190 14.70 -6.50 1.46
C CYS A 190 15.47 -5.17 1.24
N ASN A 191 14.80 -4.02 1.30
CA ASN A 191 15.45 -2.71 1.23
C ASN A 191 16.29 -2.39 2.47
N ARG A 192 15.83 -2.78 3.67
CA ARG A 192 16.61 -2.65 4.93
C ARG A 192 17.90 -3.47 4.87
N ARG A 193 17.84 -4.71 4.37
CA ARG A 193 19.02 -5.56 4.16
C ARG A 193 20.00 -5.03 3.12
N ILE A 194 19.52 -4.29 2.12
CA ILE A 194 20.39 -3.60 1.15
C ILE A 194 21.10 -2.42 1.80
N ALA A 195 20.43 -1.67 2.69
CA ALA A 195 21.02 -0.55 3.41
C ALA A 195 22.09 -1.02 4.41
N GLU A 196 21.80 -2.07 5.19
CA GLU A 196 22.74 -2.67 6.16
C GLU A 196 24.01 -3.28 5.53
N GLN A 197 24.01 -3.56 4.22
CA GLN A 197 25.18 -4.05 3.48
C GLN A 197 26.04 -2.96 2.85
N LYS A 198 25.59 -1.70 2.83
CA LYS A 198 26.37 -0.58 2.30
C LYS A 198 27.26 0.10 3.36
N ASP A 199 27.06 -0.24 4.63
CA ASP A 199 27.80 0.29 5.78
C ASP A 199 28.85 -0.69 6.36
N ILE A 200 29.24 -1.74 5.59
CA ILE A 200 30.32 -2.70 5.93
C ILE A 200 31.40 -2.63 4.84
#